data_AF-A0A3D4R552-F1
#
_entry.id   AF-A0A3D4R552-F1
#
_cell.length_a   1.000
_cell.length_b   1.000
_cell.length_c   1.000
_cell.angle_alpha   90.00
_cell.angle_beta   90.00
_cell.angle_gamma   90.00
#
_symmetry.space_group_name_H-M   'P 1'
#
loop_
_entity.id
_entity.type
_entity.pdbx_description
1 polymer ?
#
loop_
_entity_poly.entity_id
_entity_poly.type
_entity_poly.pdbx_seq_one_letter_code
_entity_poly.pdbx_strand_id
1 'polypeptide(L)' 'SNDEMEQHMHHQIIEDLSGYFNLPVDQVVPVYEQELAFLGSVARVRNYLPILVRRRVKVLLSR' A
#
# COMPACT_ATOMS: atom_id res chain seq x y z
N SER A 1 11.53 9.51 -13.24
CA SER A 1 12.15 10.08 -12.02
C SER A 1 12.08 9.05 -10.90
N ASN A 2 12.71 9.30 -9.75
CA ASN A 2 12.57 8.40 -8.59
C ASN A 2 11.09 8.31 -8.13
N ASP A 3 10.36 9.42 -8.24
CA ASP A 3 8.95 9.54 -7.84
C ASP A 3 8.02 8.71 -8.73
N GLU A 4 8.27 8.65 -10.05
CA GLU A 4 7.49 7.82 -10.98
C GLU A 4 7.66 6.32 -10.69
N MET A 5 8.88 5.88 -10.34
CA MET A 5 9.13 4.50 -9.95
C MET A 5 8.43 4.15 -8.64
N GLU A 6 8.44 5.07 -7.67
CA GLU A 6 7.75 4.91 -6.40
C GLU A 6 6.23 4.82 -6.60
N GLN A 7 5.64 5.70 -7.41
CA GLN A 7 4.21 5.64 -7.77
C GLN A 7 3.84 4.33 -8.46
N HIS A 8 4.66 3.86 -9.41
CA HIS A 8 4.42 2.59 -10.09
C HIS A 8 4.41 1.41 -9.12
N MET A 9 5.36 1.36 -8.19
CA MET A 9 5.42 0.33 -7.15
C MET A 9 4.18 0.38 -6.24
N HIS A 10 3.72 1.56 -5.83
CA HIS A 10 2.49 1.69 -5.03
C HIS A 10 1.26 1.15 -5.78
N HIS A 11 1.14 1.49 -7.07
CA HIS A 11 0.06 1.00 -7.92
C HIS A 11 0.07 -0.53 -8.05
N GLN A 12 1.23 -1.13 -8.32
CA GLN A 12 1.38 -2.58 -8.38
C GLN A 12 0.98 -3.27 -7.07
N ILE A 13 1.32 -2.69 -5.92
CA ILE A 13 0.93 -3.26 -4.63
C ILE A 13 -0.60 -3.22 -4.44
N ILE A 14 -1.25 -2.15 -4.88
CA ILE A 14 -2.72 -2.02 -4.82
C ILE A 14 -3.38 -3.07 -5.72
N GLU A 15 -2.90 -3.26 -6.94
CA GLU A 15 -3.40 -4.28 -7.87
C GLU A 15 -3.21 -5.70 -7.30
N ASP A 16 -2.03 -5.99 -6.72
CA ASP A 16 -1.74 -7.25 -6.04
C ASP A 16 -2.73 -7.52 -4.89
N LEU A 17 -3.03 -6.50 -4.07
CA LEU A 17 -3.94 -6.61 -2.94
C LEU A 17 -5.39 -6.81 -3.41
N SER A 18 -5.80 -6.08 -4.45
CA SER A 18 -7.09 -6.25 -5.13
C SER A 18 -7.27 -7.68 -5.61
N GLY A 19 -6.30 -8.22 -6.36
CA GLY A 19 -6.33 -9.61 -6.84
C GLY A 19 -6.31 -10.64 -5.71
N TYR A 20 -5.50 -10.42 -4.66
CA TYR A 20 -5.39 -11.34 -3.53
C TYR A 20 -6.69 -11.46 -2.72
N PHE A 21 -7.39 -10.35 -2.48
CA PHE A 21 -8.65 -10.33 -1.72
C PHE A 21 -9.90 -10.46 -2.59
N ASN A 22 -9.75 -10.49 -3.92
CA ASN A 22 -10.84 -10.42 -4.89
C ASN A 22 -11.76 -9.20 -4.64
N LEU A 23 -11.15 -8.06 -4.34
CA LEU A 23 -11.84 -6.79 -4.08
C LEU A 23 -11.58 -5.81 -5.22
N PRO A 24 -12.55 -4.96 -5.58
CA PRO A 24 -12.32 -3.86 -6.51
C PRO A 24 -11.20 -2.92 -6.05
N VAL A 25 -10.41 -2.40 -6.98
CA VAL A 25 -9.26 -1.49 -6.69
C VAL A 25 -9.71 -0.26 -5.90
N ASP A 26 -10.87 0.30 -6.22
CA ASP A 26 -11.49 1.45 -5.53
C ASP A 26 -11.81 1.18 -4.06
N GLN A 27 -11.96 -0.09 -3.64
CA GLN A 27 -12.11 -0.46 -2.23
C GLN A 27 -10.76 -0.63 -1.52
N VAL A 28 -9.71 -1.00 -2.26
CA VAL A 28 -8.36 -1.23 -1.71
C VAL A 28 -7.58 0.08 -1.57
N VAL A 29 -7.68 0.97 -2.55
CA VAL A 29 -7.00 2.28 -2.59
C VAL A 29 -7.15 3.08 -1.29
N PRO A 30 -8.36 3.34 -0.75
CA PRO A 30 -8.50 4.18 0.44
C PRO A 30 -7.83 3.58 1.68
N VAL A 31 -7.87 2.24 1.83
CA VAL A 31 -7.18 1.54 2.93
C VAL A 31 -5.67 1.63 2.75
N TYR A 32 -5.19 1.49 1.51
CA TYR A 32 -3.77 1.59 1.20
C TYR A 32 -3.22 3.00 1.45
N GLU A 33 -3.90 4.03 0.95
CA GLU A 33 -3.49 5.43 1.10
C GLU A 33 -3.50 5.87 2.57
N GLN A 34 -4.49 5.44 3.34
CA GLN A 34 -4.54 5.71 4.77
C GLN A 34 -3.32 5.12 5.50
N GLU A 35 -2.98 3.86 5.22
CA GLU A 35 -1.81 3.22 5.86
C GLU A 35 -0.48 3.76 5.32
N LEU A 36 -0.41 4.16 4.05
CA LEU A 36 0.75 4.83 3.48
C LEU A 36 1.01 6.19 4.15
N ALA A 37 -0.03 7.00 4.35
CA ALA A 37 0.06 8.28 5.04
C ALA A 37 0.47 8.09 6.51
N PHE A 38 -0.19 7.15 7.21
CA PHE A 38 0.13 6.84 8.60
C PHE A 38 1.58 6.39 8.76
N LEU A 39 1.99 5.36 8.03
CA LEU A 39 3.34 4.81 8.14
C LEU A 39 4.39 5.78 7.61
N GLY A 40 4.09 6.56 6.58
CA GLY A 40 4.97 7.61 6.05
C GLY A 40 5.26 8.70 7.08
N SER A 41 4.30 9.01 7.96
CA SER A 41 4.46 10.00 9.03
C SER A 41 5.36 9.52 10.18
N VAL A 42 5.44 8.21 10.41
CA VAL A 42 6.18 7.63 11.56
C VAL A 42 7.46 6.88 11.16
N ALA A 43 7.65 6.53 9.88
CA ALA A 43 8.77 5.73 9.44
C ALA A 43 10.08 6.55 9.39
N ARG A 44 11.07 6.14 10.20
CA ARG A 44 12.44 6.65 10.12
C ARG A 44 13.20 6.21 8.87
N VAL A 45 12.87 5.04 8.30
CA VAL A 45 13.50 4.49 7.10
C VAL A 45 12.44 4.25 6.04
N ARG A 46 12.48 5.04 4.96
CA ARG A 46 11.46 5.03 3.90
C ARG A 46 11.59 3.85 2.92
N ASN A 47 12.79 3.28 2.78
CA ASN A 47 13.06 2.19 1.81
C ASN A 47 12.19 0.94 2.04
N TYR A 48 11.71 0.71 3.27
CA TYR A 48 10.85 -0.43 3.61
C TYR A 48 9.37 -0.08 3.70
N LEU A 49 9.01 1.19 3.54
CA LEU A 49 7.65 1.69 3.68
C LEU A 49 6.63 0.92 2.82
N PRO A 50 6.89 0.63 1.53
CA PRO A 50 5.94 -0.11 0.69
C PRO A 50 5.65 -1.52 1.20
N ILE A 51 6.68 -2.21 1.73
CA ILE A 51 6.54 -3.54 2.31
C ILE A 51 5.70 -3.50 3.59
N LEU A 52 5.92 -2.49 4.44
CA LEU A 52 5.19 -2.31 5.68
C LEU A 52 3.72 -1.98 5.42
N VAL A 53 3.44 -1.07 4.50
CA VAL A 53 2.07 -0.70 4.07
C VAL A 53 1.36 -1.93 3.52
N ARG A 54 1.98 -2.67 2.59
CA ARG A 54 1.41 -3.91 2.03
C ARG A 54 0.99 -4.88 3.14
N ARG A 55 1.90 -5.19 4.08
CA ARG A 55 1.62 -6.13 5.18
C ARG A 55 0.46 -5.64 6.05
N ARG A 56 0.42 -4.34 6.35
CA ARG A 56 -0.60 -3.75 7.20
C ARG A 56 -1.98 -3.78 6.54
N VAL A 57 -2.07 -3.42 5.26
CA VAL A 57 -3.31 -3.51 4.49
C VAL A 57 -3.81 -4.95 4.39
N LYS A 58 -2.91 -5.93 4.19
CA LYS A 58 -3.31 -7.35 4.25
C LYS A 58 -3.97 -7.72 5.58
N VAL A 59 -3.42 -7.27 6.71
CA VAL A 59 -4.00 -7.55 8.03
C VAL A 59 -5.37 -6.89 8.19
N LEU A 60 -5.56 -5.67 7.67
CA LEU A 60 -6.82 -4.96 7.77
C LEU A 60 -7.92 -5.57 6.90
N LEU A 61 -7.61 -5.96 5.67
CA LEU A 61 -8.57 -6.56 4.73
C LEU A 61 -8.88 -8.04 5.03
N SER A 62 -8.08 -8.70 5.88
CA SER A 62 -8.34 -10.10 6.30
C SER A 62 -9.25 -10.20 7.53
N ARG A 63 -9.71 -9.07 8.09
CA ARG A 63 -10.62 -9.01 9.23
C ARG A 63 -12.05 -8.86 8.73
#